data_AF-A0A5P9NF73-F1
#
_entry.id   AF-A0A5P9NF73-F1
#
_cell.length_a   1.000
_cell.length_b   1.000
_cell.length_c   1.000
_cell.angle_alpha   90.00
_cell.angle_beta   90.00
_cell.angle_gamma   90.00
#
_symmetry.space_group_name_H-M   'P 1'
#
loop_
_entity.id
_entity.type
_entity.pdbx_description
1 polymer ?
#
loop_
_entity_poly.entity_id
_entity_poly.type
_entity_poly.pdbx_seq_one_letter_code
_entity_poly.pdbx_strand_id
1 'polypeptide(L)'
;MNTITKSIIAGLFALSALGAHAQVILTYTGANFTSFDPGGTVPIPQEHTTADRVSGTITLADYLDPNMDRIKVTPLSFVFTDGVSTLTDANVSESSFRFTTDAFGTITEWSIRATFSDTDGGGPRQTIEATLNDEGPEDFGLDALCGPSSTADGCDNFGTPYYRTSASTSAAAGLWQISGEPLSPDAGALPVPLDQVTLPIAALVALVGLMASRRRQ
;
A
#
# COMPACT_ATOMS: atom_id res chain seq x y z
N MET A 1 73.75 1.87 2.40
CA MET A 1 72.74 2.65 3.15
C MET A 1 71.36 2.31 2.60
N ASN A 2 70.38 2.25 3.50
CA ASN A 2 68.93 2.38 3.28
C ASN A 2 68.25 1.47 2.22
N THR A 3 67.80 0.31 2.70
CA THR A 3 66.64 -0.42 2.17
C THR A 3 65.38 0.47 2.17
N ILE A 4 64.51 0.35 1.17
CA ILE A 4 63.16 0.98 1.19
C ILE A 4 62.11 -0.08 0.84
N THR A 5 61.45 -0.60 1.87
CA THR A 5 60.32 -1.53 1.75
C THR A 5 59.06 -0.77 1.32
N LYS A 6 58.47 -1.14 0.17
CA LYS A 6 57.16 -0.62 -0.25
C LYS A 6 56.05 -1.60 0.14
N SER A 7 55.46 -1.38 1.32
CA SER A 7 54.23 -2.06 1.72
C SER A 7 53.07 -1.56 0.86
N ILE A 8 52.47 -2.43 0.04
CA ILE A 8 51.21 -2.13 -0.64
C ILE A 8 50.07 -2.44 0.34
N ILE A 9 49.28 -1.42 0.69
CA ILE A 9 48.11 -1.59 1.55
C ILE A 9 47.00 -2.23 0.72
N ALA A 10 46.66 -3.47 1.02
CA ALA A 10 45.47 -4.13 0.48
C ALA A 10 44.21 -3.53 1.14
N GLY A 11 43.67 -2.47 0.53
CA GLY A 11 42.43 -1.85 0.96
C GLY A 11 41.25 -2.79 0.77
N LEU A 12 40.79 -3.42 1.85
CA LEU A 12 39.65 -4.34 1.84
C LEU A 12 38.35 -3.57 1.59
N PHE A 13 37.95 -3.44 0.31
CA PHE A 13 36.63 -2.96 -0.08
C PHE A 13 35.57 -4.02 0.24
N ALA A 14 35.30 -4.19 1.53
CA ALA A 14 34.08 -4.82 2.02
C ALA A 14 32.90 -3.89 1.72
N LEU A 15 32.47 -3.89 0.45
CA LEU A 15 31.20 -3.29 0.06
C LEU A 15 30.10 -4.15 0.67
N SER A 16 29.71 -3.82 1.90
CA SER A 16 28.57 -4.45 2.56
C SER A 16 27.35 -4.24 1.69
N ALA A 17 26.85 -5.32 1.09
CA ALA A 17 25.56 -5.32 0.43
C ALA A 17 24.49 -4.99 1.48
N LEU A 18 24.14 -3.71 1.57
CA LEU A 18 22.91 -3.28 2.23
C LEU A 18 21.79 -3.99 1.49
N GLY A 19 21.16 -4.96 2.17
CA GLY A 19 20.11 -5.79 1.59
C GLY A 19 19.04 -4.89 0.99
N ALA A 20 18.90 -4.92 -0.34
CA ALA A 20 17.90 -4.15 -1.06
C ALA A 20 16.53 -4.77 -0.78
N HIS A 21 15.94 -4.41 0.36
CA HIS A 21 14.60 -4.86 0.72
C HIS A 21 13.61 -4.35 -0.31
N ALA A 22 12.97 -5.26 -1.02
CA ALA A 22 11.90 -4.92 -1.92
C ALA A 22 10.72 -4.42 -1.08
N GLN A 23 10.33 -3.16 -1.29
CA GLN A 23 9.18 -2.57 -0.61
C GLN A 23 7.90 -3.23 -1.10
N VAL A 24 6.99 -3.55 -0.18
CA VAL A 24 5.69 -4.11 -0.52
C VAL A 24 4.70 -2.97 -0.70
N ILE A 25 4.07 -2.89 -1.86
CA ILE A 25 3.09 -1.87 -2.23
C ILE A 25 1.71 -2.52 -2.26
N LEU A 26 0.88 -2.19 -1.26
CA LEU A 26 -0.53 -2.55 -1.21
C LEU A 26 -1.34 -1.46 -1.92
N THR A 27 -2.11 -1.81 -2.95
CA THR A 27 -2.99 -0.88 -3.68
C THR A 27 -4.45 -1.19 -3.33
N TYR A 28 -5.21 -0.20 -2.87
CA TYR A 28 -6.65 -0.29 -2.64
C TYR A 28 -7.44 0.36 -3.78
N THR A 29 -8.53 -0.27 -4.21
CA THR A 29 -9.52 0.32 -5.13
C THR A 29 -10.94 0.05 -4.62
N GLY A 30 -11.61 1.10 -4.14
CA GLY A 30 -13.00 1.11 -3.68
C GLY A 30 -14.03 1.16 -4.82
N ALA A 31 -15.31 1.19 -4.44
CA ALA A 31 -16.42 1.30 -5.38
C ALA A 31 -16.67 2.76 -5.80
N ASN A 32 -17.26 2.95 -6.98
CA ASN A 32 -17.71 4.26 -7.44
C ASN A 32 -18.91 4.74 -6.62
N PHE A 33 -18.86 5.97 -6.12
CA PHE A 33 -19.82 6.47 -5.14
C PHE A 33 -21.27 6.45 -5.65
N THR A 34 -22.18 6.03 -4.76
CA THR A 34 -23.61 5.86 -5.02
C THR A 34 -24.47 6.91 -4.33
N SER A 35 -23.91 7.62 -3.36
CA SER A 35 -24.60 8.54 -2.46
C SER A 35 -23.74 9.77 -2.18
N PHE A 36 -24.39 10.94 -2.14
CA PHE A 36 -23.79 12.26 -1.93
C PHE A 36 -24.73 13.07 -1.04
N ASP A 37 -24.18 13.86 -0.11
CA ASP A 37 -24.96 14.80 0.72
C ASP A 37 -24.37 16.23 0.63
N PRO A 38 -24.53 16.90 -0.53
CA PRO A 38 -24.01 18.25 -0.75
C PRO A 38 -24.82 19.28 0.05
N GLY A 39 -24.54 19.38 1.34
CA GLY A 39 -25.25 20.29 2.23
C GLY A 39 -25.11 21.77 1.87
N GLY A 40 -26.08 22.57 2.32
CA GLY A 40 -25.91 23.92 2.91
C GLY A 40 -25.74 25.18 2.04
N THR A 41 -25.07 26.20 2.59
CA THR A 41 -25.46 27.63 2.41
C THR A 41 -24.40 28.60 1.86
N VAL A 42 -23.19 28.15 1.53
CA VAL A 42 -22.12 28.93 0.84
C VAL A 42 -21.62 28.09 -0.35
N PRO A 43 -20.93 28.63 -1.38
CA PRO A 43 -20.52 27.79 -2.51
C PRO A 43 -19.56 26.64 -2.14
N ILE A 44 -19.93 25.42 -2.55
CA ILE A 44 -19.08 24.22 -2.50
C ILE A 44 -17.85 24.39 -3.42
N PRO A 45 -16.62 24.07 -2.98
CA PRO A 45 -15.43 24.16 -3.84
C PRO A 45 -15.35 23.12 -4.97
N GLN A 46 -15.72 21.85 -4.70
CA GLN A 46 -15.74 20.76 -5.68
C GLN A 46 -16.62 19.61 -5.17
N GLU A 47 -17.83 19.46 -5.72
CA GLU A 47 -18.73 18.33 -5.48
C GLU A 47 -18.14 17.00 -5.98
N HIS A 48 -18.48 15.89 -5.31
CA HIS A 48 -18.21 14.53 -5.78
C HIS A 48 -19.17 14.13 -6.91
N THR A 49 -18.77 13.14 -7.68
CA THR A 49 -19.55 12.56 -8.78
C THR A 49 -19.61 11.04 -8.70
N THR A 50 -20.50 10.42 -9.47
CA THR A 50 -20.56 8.96 -9.64
C THR A 50 -19.36 8.38 -10.42
N ALA A 51 -18.42 9.22 -10.88
CA ALA A 51 -17.14 8.78 -11.43
C ALA A 51 -16.07 8.58 -10.34
N ASP A 52 -16.23 9.24 -9.19
CA ASP A 52 -15.28 9.26 -8.09
C ASP A 52 -15.42 8.04 -7.17
N ARG A 53 -14.34 7.72 -6.45
CA ARG A 53 -14.20 6.59 -5.52
C ARG A 53 -12.98 6.77 -4.63
N VAL A 54 -12.89 6.01 -3.55
CA VAL A 54 -11.59 5.84 -2.86
C VAL A 54 -10.66 4.94 -3.66
N SER A 55 -9.41 5.38 -3.76
CA SER A 55 -8.27 4.55 -4.15
C SER A 55 -7.01 5.03 -3.45
N GLY A 56 -6.02 4.17 -3.27
CA GLY A 56 -4.78 4.54 -2.60
C GLY A 56 -3.72 3.46 -2.64
N THR A 57 -2.52 3.81 -2.20
CA THR A 57 -1.40 2.88 -2.00
C THR A 57 -0.77 3.05 -0.63
N ILE A 58 -0.26 1.94 -0.10
CA ILE A 58 0.49 1.85 1.16
C ILE A 58 1.82 1.18 0.84
N THR A 59 2.92 1.79 1.25
CA THR A 59 4.26 1.20 1.16
C THR A 59 4.64 0.60 2.51
N LEU A 60 4.98 -0.69 2.55
CA LEU A 60 5.46 -1.40 3.73
C LEU A 60 6.93 -1.83 3.56
N ALA A 61 7.61 -2.05 4.68
CA ALA A 61 8.97 -2.63 4.69
C ALA A 61 8.96 -4.13 4.32
N ASP A 62 7.88 -4.82 4.69
CA ASP A 62 7.70 -6.27 4.66
C ASP A 62 6.27 -6.62 4.19
N TYR A 63 6.03 -7.90 3.93
CA TYR A 63 4.66 -8.42 3.74
C TYR A 63 3.92 -8.44 5.08
N LEU A 64 2.59 -8.53 5.03
CA LEU A 64 1.76 -8.74 6.23
C LEU A 64 1.96 -10.16 6.78
N ASP A 65 2.06 -10.28 8.11
CA ASP A 65 2.16 -11.57 8.79
C ASP A 65 0.91 -12.44 8.56
N PRO A 66 1.02 -13.78 8.61
CA PRO A 66 -0.12 -14.68 8.53
C PRO A 66 -0.86 -14.78 9.87
N ASN A 67 -2.19 -14.87 9.83
CA ASN A 67 -3.09 -14.93 11.00
C ASN A 67 -3.08 -13.65 11.88
N MET A 68 -2.92 -12.48 11.28
CA MET A 68 -3.16 -11.20 11.96
C MET A 68 -4.66 -11.08 12.29
N ASP A 69 -4.98 -10.57 13.49
CA ASP A 69 -6.33 -10.19 13.93
C ASP A 69 -6.35 -8.69 14.22
N ARG A 70 -6.92 -7.90 13.30
CA ARG A 70 -7.16 -6.45 13.42
C ARG A 70 -5.95 -5.59 13.87
N ILE A 71 -4.74 -6.07 13.55
CA ILE A 71 -3.45 -5.51 13.99
C ILE A 71 -3.19 -4.17 13.30
N LYS A 72 -2.75 -3.16 14.06
CA LYS A 72 -2.32 -1.86 13.50
C LYS A 72 -0.98 -2.00 12.80
N VAL A 73 -0.91 -1.54 11.56
CA VAL A 73 0.30 -1.48 10.73
C VAL A 73 0.74 -0.01 10.59
N THR A 74 2.06 0.21 10.56
CA THR A 74 2.66 1.54 10.32
C THR A 74 3.36 1.52 8.96
N PRO A 75 2.86 2.26 7.95
CA PRO A 75 3.51 2.34 6.65
C PRO A 75 4.86 3.06 6.67
N LEU A 76 5.68 2.81 5.65
CA LEU A 76 6.81 3.66 5.27
C LEU A 76 6.32 4.97 4.61
N SER A 77 5.23 4.89 3.85
CA SER A 77 4.51 6.02 3.24
C SER A 77 3.12 5.57 2.79
N PHE A 78 2.22 6.52 2.52
CA PHE A 78 0.93 6.22 1.90
C PHE A 78 0.44 7.37 1.03
N VAL A 79 -0.46 7.06 0.10
CA VAL A 79 -1.28 8.07 -0.59
C VAL A 79 -2.70 7.53 -0.80
N PHE A 80 -3.71 8.31 -0.44
CA PHE A 80 -5.11 7.99 -0.67
C PHE A 80 -5.80 9.17 -1.35
N THR A 81 -6.78 8.90 -2.21
CA THR A 81 -7.63 9.92 -2.85
C THR A 81 -9.06 9.41 -2.99
N ASP A 82 -10.00 10.34 -2.96
CA ASP A 82 -11.43 10.12 -3.19
C ASP A 82 -11.94 10.81 -4.47
N GLY A 83 -11.06 11.36 -5.30
CA GLY A 83 -11.41 12.19 -6.46
C GLY A 83 -11.59 13.69 -6.15
N VAL A 84 -11.84 14.07 -4.88
CA VAL A 84 -12.03 15.46 -4.44
C VAL A 84 -10.83 15.98 -3.62
N SER A 85 -10.03 15.11 -3.03
CA SER A 85 -8.81 15.44 -2.29
C SER A 85 -7.82 14.27 -2.22
N THR A 86 -6.63 14.54 -1.71
CA THR A 86 -5.55 13.55 -1.57
C THR A 86 -4.91 13.66 -0.19
N LEU A 87 -4.74 12.53 0.48
CA LEU A 87 -4.04 12.37 1.75
C LEU A 87 -2.72 11.64 1.56
N THR A 88 -1.71 12.05 2.32
CA THR A 88 -0.37 11.44 2.36
C THR A 88 0.18 11.50 3.78
N ASP A 89 1.21 10.71 4.07
CA ASP A 89 1.94 10.77 5.36
C ASP A 89 2.49 12.16 5.72
N ALA A 90 2.60 13.06 4.73
CA ALA A 90 3.09 14.43 4.90
C ALA A 90 2.00 15.50 5.14
N ASN A 91 0.71 15.18 5.00
CA ASN A 91 -0.38 16.19 5.11
C ASN A 91 -1.50 15.86 6.13
N VAL A 92 -1.31 14.82 6.96
CA VAL A 92 -2.29 14.35 7.96
C VAL A 92 -1.88 14.70 9.38
N SER A 93 -2.84 14.81 10.31
CA SER A 93 -2.57 14.87 11.75
C SER A 93 -2.40 13.49 12.39
N GLU A 94 -3.09 12.47 11.87
CA GLU A 94 -3.07 11.08 12.35
C GLU A 94 -3.20 10.10 11.16
N SER A 95 -2.90 8.81 11.35
CA SER A 95 -3.39 7.78 10.44
C SER A 95 -3.59 6.42 11.13
N SER A 96 -4.60 5.67 10.65
CA SER A 96 -4.89 4.31 11.09
C SER A 96 -5.01 3.37 9.90
N PHE A 97 -4.18 2.33 9.92
CA PHE A 97 -4.22 1.19 9.01
C PHE A 97 -4.26 -0.08 9.85
N ARG A 98 -5.29 -0.90 9.68
CA ARG A 98 -5.47 -2.18 10.38
C ARG A 98 -5.80 -3.28 9.39
N PHE A 99 -5.31 -4.50 9.65
CA PHE A 99 -5.56 -5.66 8.80
C PHE A 99 -5.81 -6.92 9.64
N THR A 100 -6.71 -7.77 9.14
CA THR A 100 -6.81 -9.20 9.48
C THR A 100 -6.29 -9.99 8.29
N THR A 101 -5.57 -11.09 8.53
CA THR A 101 -5.02 -11.95 7.46
C THR A 101 -5.32 -13.42 7.68
N ASP A 102 -5.38 -14.18 6.58
CA ASP A 102 -5.45 -15.64 6.63
C ASP A 102 -4.09 -16.29 6.98
N ALA A 103 -4.06 -17.62 7.01
CA ALA A 103 -2.86 -18.41 7.30
C ALA A 103 -1.72 -18.28 6.26
N PHE A 104 -1.94 -17.55 5.16
CA PHE A 104 -0.98 -17.27 4.09
C PHE A 104 -0.57 -15.79 4.02
N GLY A 105 -1.11 -14.92 4.88
CA GLY A 105 -0.88 -13.48 4.85
C GLY A 105 -1.80 -12.73 3.87
N THR A 106 -2.82 -13.39 3.29
CA THR A 106 -3.82 -12.74 2.45
C THR A 106 -4.68 -11.83 3.31
N ILE A 107 -4.86 -10.57 2.91
CA ILE A 107 -5.80 -9.65 3.58
C ILE A 107 -7.21 -10.21 3.48
N THR A 108 -7.81 -10.53 4.63
CA THR A 108 -9.21 -10.95 4.75
C THR A 108 -10.12 -9.84 5.24
N GLU A 109 -9.58 -8.94 6.06
CA GLU A 109 -10.29 -7.76 6.58
C GLU A 109 -9.34 -6.57 6.70
N TRP A 110 -9.88 -5.36 6.66
CA TRP A 110 -9.14 -4.12 6.84
C TRP A 110 -10.00 -3.06 7.51
N SER A 111 -9.33 -2.11 8.18
CA SER A 111 -9.90 -0.82 8.54
C SER A 111 -8.85 0.27 8.35
N ILE A 112 -9.09 1.12 7.37
CA ILE A 112 -8.27 2.26 6.99
C ILE A 112 -9.09 3.53 7.24
N ARG A 113 -8.55 4.48 8.01
CA ARG A 113 -9.04 5.87 8.05
C ARG A 113 -7.83 6.78 8.23
N ALA A 114 -7.48 7.52 7.17
CA ALA A 114 -6.21 8.24 7.04
C ALA A 114 -6.32 9.76 7.28
N THR A 115 -7.46 10.22 7.80
CA THR A 115 -7.64 11.51 8.51
C THR A 115 -7.53 12.81 7.68
N PHE A 116 -7.06 13.86 8.34
CA PHE A 116 -7.84 15.07 8.61
C PHE A 116 -6.88 16.07 9.28
N SER A 117 -7.33 17.32 9.45
CA SER A 117 -6.52 18.39 10.05
C SER A 117 -7.18 18.96 11.32
N ASP A 118 -6.48 19.86 12.02
CA ASP A 118 -7.06 20.70 13.07
C ASP A 118 -7.32 22.11 12.54
N THR A 119 -8.31 22.78 13.12
CA THR A 119 -8.33 24.26 13.17
C THR A 119 -9.21 24.66 14.35
N ASP A 120 -9.07 25.91 14.81
CA ASP A 120 -10.05 26.63 15.62
C ASP A 120 -10.53 27.86 14.85
N GLY A 121 -11.83 28.13 14.81
CA GLY A 121 -12.41 29.34 14.22
C GLY A 121 -13.01 29.25 12.81
N GLY A 122 -12.62 28.29 11.95
CA GLY A 122 -13.07 28.29 10.55
C GLY A 122 -12.95 27.01 9.72
N GLY A 123 -12.30 25.94 10.20
CA GLY A 123 -12.58 24.55 9.83
C GLY A 123 -11.50 23.74 9.09
N PRO A 124 -11.02 22.59 9.63
CA PRO A 124 -10.28 21.60 8.87
C PRO A 124 -11.20 20.62 8.15
N ARG A 125 -10.58 19.72 7.40
CA ARG A 125 -11.24 18.90 6.38
C ARG A 125 -10.50 17.59 6.14
N GLN A 126 -11.16 16.73 5.37
CA GLN A 126 -10.74 15.46 4.76
C GLN A 126 -11.45 14.26 5.41
N THR A 127 -10.71 13.34 6.02
CA THR A 127 -11.00 11.89 6.05
C THR A 127 -10.67 11.28 4.67
N ILE A 128 -10.03 10.10 4.62
CA ILE A 128 -10.19 9.07 3.57
C ILE A 128 -10.26 7.70 4.24
N GLU A 129 -11.22 6.86 3.85
CA GLU A 129 -11.65 5.63 4.54
C GLU A 129 -11.71 4.40 3.61
N ALA A 130 -11.60 3.22 4.22
CA ALA A 130 -12.14 1.96 3.73
C ALA A 130 -12.16 0.94 4.87
N THR A 131 -13.27 0.22 5.10
CA THR A 131 -13.38 -0.82 6.13
C THR A 131 -14.23 -2.00 5.66
N LEU A 132 -13.80 -3.21 6.02
CA LEU A 132 -14.59 -4.44 6.11
C LEU A 132 -13.76 -5.43 6.95
N ASN A 133 -14.12 -5.87 8.17
CA ASN A 133 -15.35 -5.68 8.94
C ASN A 133 -15.11 -4.99 10.30
N ASP A 134 -15.98 -4.05 10.64
CA ASP A 134 -16.45 -3.78 12.02
C ASP A 134 -17.83 -3.04 11.97
N GLU A 135 -18.85 -3.41 11.20
CA GLU A 135 -19.10 -4.62 10.38
C GLU A 135 -19.93 -4.25 9.13
N GLY A 136 -19.27 -3.93 8.01
CA GLY A 136 -19.94 -3.60 6.75
C GLY A 136 -18.97 -3.12 5.67
N PRO A 137 -19.35 -3.15 4.38
CA PRO A 137 -18.51 -2.72 3.28
C PRO A 137 -18.54 -1.21 3.07
N GLU A 138 -17.42 -0.55 3.35
CA GLU A 138 -17.15 0.84 2.98
C GLU A 138 -15.69 0.95 2.46
N ASP A 139 -15.27 1.83 1.55
CA ASP A 139 -15.87 3.09 1.09
C ASP A 139 -15.98 4.16 2.19
N PHE A 140 -16.60 5.31 1.88
CA PHE A 140 -16.07 6.56 2.40
C PHE A 140 -16.83 7.84 2.02
N GLY A 141 -16.83 8.83 2.92
CA GLY A 141 -17.01 10.26 2.60
C GLY A 141 -16.02 11.20 3.32
N LEU A 142 -15.59 12.26 2.60
CA LEU A 142 -14.86 13.42 3.15
C LEU A 142 -15.85 14.54 3.44
N ASP A 143 -15.31 15.75 3.64
CA ASP A 143 -16.00 17.04 3.71
C ASP A 143 -16.82 17.23 4.97
N ALA A 144 -16.91 18.48 5.38
CA ALA A 144 -15.96 19.20 6.23
C ALA A 144 -16.81 20.13 7.09
N LEU A 145 -16.18 20.90 7.99
CA LEU A 145 -16.88 21.99 8.64
C LEU A 145 -16.20 23.32 8.49
N CYS A 146 -16.93 24.37 8.84
CA CYS A 146 -16.42 25.70 9.11
C CYS A 146 -16.86 26.14 10.52
N GLY A 147 -16.93 27.47 10.76
CA GLY A 147 -17.13 28.02 12.10
C GLY A 147 -17.80 29.39 12.21
N PRO A 148 -18.79 29.59 13.12
CA PRO A 148 -18.95 30.93 13.68
C PRO A 148 -17.70 31.20 14.53
N SER A 149 -17.28 30.16 15.26
CA SER A 149 -15.87 29.76 15.46
C SER A 149 -15.69 28.21 15.58
N SER A 150 -16.69 27.40 15.17
CA SER A 150 -16.68 25.92 15.04
C SER A 150 -15.68 25.48 13.97
N THR A 151 -15.39 24.17 13.85
CA THR A 151 -14.37 23.71 12.89
C THR A 151 -14.52 22.32 12.27
N ALA A 152 -14.83 21.25 13.02
CA ALA A 152 -14.72 19.86 12.51
C ALA A 152 -16.06 19.10 12.41
N ASP A 153 -16.18 18.25 11.39
CA ASP A 153 -17.40 17.62 10.84
C ASP A 153 -18.52 17.22 11.81
N GLY A 154 -19.82 17.47 11.55
CA GLY A 154 -20.52 18.10 10.41
C GLY A 154 -21.69 19.02 10.85
N CYS A 155 -21.47 19.81 11.91
CA CYS A 155 -22.43 20.17 12.97
C CYS A 155 -23.16 21.56 12.91
N ASP A 156 -23.81 22.00 11.80
CA ASP A 156 -24.01 23.53 11.49
C ASP A 156 -25.58 23.70 11.54
N ASN A 157 -26.30 23.07 10.60
CA ASN A 157 -27.16 23.85 9.72
C ASN A 157 -27.99 24.99 10.36
N PHE A 158 -27.68 26.26 10.04
CA PHE A 158 -26.44 27.03 10.22
C PHE A 158 -26.77 28.49 9.75
N GLY A 159 -26.11 29.52 10.29
CA GLY A 159 -26.38 30.94 9.97
C GLY A 159 -25.82 32.04 10.91
N THR A 160 -24.74 31.93 11.70
CA THR A 160 -23.64 30.95 11.78
C THR A 160 -23.10 30.56 10.36
N PRO A 161 -22.06 29.73 10.20
CA PRO A 161 -21.18 29.73 9.03
C PRO A 161 -21.66 28.78 7.92
N TYR A 162 -20.92 27.71 7.56
CA TYR A 162 -20.93 27.15 6.22
C TYR A 162 -19.81 26.15 5.87
N TYR A 163 -20.00 24.84 6.11
CA TYR A 163 -19.50 23.80 5.21
C TYR A 163 -20.39 22.53 5.09
N ARG A 164 -20.01 21.69 4.12
CA ARG A 164 -20.75 20.63 3.39
C ARG A 164 -20.39 19.21 3.88
N THR A 165 -20.85 18.14 3.22
CA THR A 165 -20.28 16.80 3.46
C THR A 165 -20.30 15.84 2.25
N SER A 166 -19.62 14.71 2.42
CA SER A 166 -19.92 13.35 1.97
C SER A 166 -19.74 12.94 0.51
N ALA A 167 -19.14 11.76 0.39
CA ALA A 167 -19.61 10.69 -0.48
C ALA A 167 -19.90 9.44 0.39
N SER A 168 -20.37 8.34 -0.20
CA SER A 168 -20.24 6.98 0.37
C SER A 168 -20.50 5.92 -0.70
N THR A 169 -20.12 4.67 -0.38
CA THR A 169 -20.59 3.48 -1.09
C THR A 169 -20.88 2.38 -0.06
N SER A 170 -21.78 1.44 -0.39
CA SER A 170 -22.46 0.66 0.65
C SER A 170 -22.98 -0.70 0.14
N ALA A 171 -22.28 -1.30 -0.82
CA ALA A 171 -22.74 -2.53 -1.51
C ALA A 171 -21.64 -3.57 -1.78
N ALA A 172 -20.38 -3.15 -1.94
CA ALA A 172 -19.24 -4.05 -2.13
C ALA A 172 -17.96 -3.32 -1.74
N ALA A 173 -17.23 -3.84 -0.76
CA ALA A 173 -15.98 -3.22 -0.32
C ALA A 173 -14.92 -3.31 -1.43
N GLY A 174 -13.98 -2.36 -1.43
CA GLY A 174 -12.89 -2.33 -2.40
C GLY A 174 -11.95 -3.53 -2.32
N LEU A 175 -11.09 -3.66 -3.33
CA LEU A 175 -10.12 -4.75 -3.43
C LEU A 175 -8.70 -4.27 -3.15
N TRP A 176 -7.93 -5.10 -2.45
CA TRP A 176 -6.49 -4.96 -2.28
C TRP A 176 -5.73 -5.74 -3.36
N GLN A 177 -4.71 -5.10 -3.93
CA GLN A 177 -3.73 -5.72 -4.81
C GLN A 177 -2.34 -5.57 -4.20
N ILE A 178 -1.62 -6.69 -4.02
CA ILE A 178 -0.27 -6.70 -3.49
C ILE A 178 0.71 -6.68 -4.67
N SER A 179 1.69 -5.77 -4.63
CA SER A 179 2.76 -5.68 -5.61
C SER A 179 4.11 -5.44 -4.94
N GLY A 180 5.17 -5.97 -5.53
CA GLY A 180 6.51 -6.02 -4.95
C GLY A 180 7.21 -7.30 -5.40
N GLU A 181 8.49 -7.20 -5.71
CA GLU A 181 9.30 -8.40 -5.95
C GLU A 181 9.44 -9.15 -4.62
N PRO A 182 9.18 -10.47 -4.55
CA PRO A 182 9.55 -11.24 -3.38
C PRO A 182 11.07 -11.13 -3.19
N LEU A 183 11.54 -11.03 -1.95
CA LEU A 183 12.97 -11.07 -1.67
C LEU A 183 13.56 -12.33 -2.32
N SER A 184 14.43 -12.14 -3.30
CA SER A 184 15.10 -13.28 -3.94
C SER A 184 15.84 -14.04 -2.84
N PRO A 185 15.58 -15.34 -2.64
CA PRO A 185 16.26 -16.10 -1.58
C PRO A 185 17.78 -16.15 -1.80
N ASP A 186 18.22 -15.91 -3.04
CA ASP A 186 19.63 -15.82 -3.43
C ASP A 186 20.28 -14.47 -3.09
N ALA A 187 19.55 -13.47 -2.56
CA ALA A 187 20.14 -12.20 -2.12
C ALA A 187 21.15 -12.36 -0.96
N GLY A 188 21.08 -13.48 -0.21
CA GLY A 188 22.08 -13.91 0.76
C GLY A 188 23.06 -14.96 0.24
N ALA A 189 22.88 -15.48 -0.98
CA ALA A 189 23.79 -16.43 -1.59
C ALA A 189 25.02 -15.69 -2.12
N LEU A 190 26.15 -15.84 -1.41
CA LEU A 190 27.45 -15.43 -1.93
C LEU A 190 27.64 -16.01 -3.33
N PRO A 191 28.07 -15.23 -4.35
CA PRO A 191 28.26 -15.74 -5.68
C PRO A 191 29.28 -16.87 -5.66
N VAL A 192 28.82 -18.10 -5.90
CA VAL A 192 29.70 -19.28 -5.92
C VAL A 192 30.76 -19.03 -6.99
N PRO A 193 32.06 -19.02 -6.64
CA PRO A 193 33.10 -18.74 -7.61
C PRO A 193 33.05 -19.80 -8.72
N LEU A 194 33.07 -19.33 -9.98
CA LEU A 194 32.91 -20.15 -11.18
C LEU A 194 33.96 -21.27 -11.33
N ASP A 195 35.03 -21.23 -10.54
CA ASP A 195 36.09 -22.24 -10.44
C ASP A 195 35.65 -23.57 -9.79
N GLN A 196 34.38 -23.75 -9.43
CA GLN A 196 33.83 -25.00 -8.86
C GLN A 196 32.73 -25.68 -9.70
N VAL A 197 32.52 -25.28 -10.96
CA VAL A 197 31.67 -26.05 -11.90
C VAL A 197 32.45 -27.24 -12.48
N THR A 198 32.81 -28.20 -11.64
CA THR A 198 33.38 -29.48 -12.10
C THR A 198 32.27 -30.35 -12.70
N LEU A 199 31.99 -30.15 -13.99
CA LEU A 199 31.14 -31.04 -14.77
C LEU A 199 31.69 -32.48 -14.72
N PRO A 200 30.91 -33.48 -14.25
CA PRO A 200 31.32 -34.87 -14.37
C PRO A 200 31.25 -35.29 -15.85
N ILE A 201 32.40 -35.38 -16.52
CA ILE A 201 32.50 -35.83 -17.92
C ILE A 201 32.39 -37.36 -17.99
N ALA A 202 31.24 -37.89 -17.55
CA ALA A 202 30.74 -39.24 -17.81
C ALA A 202 29.21 -39.26 -17.55
N ALA A 203 28.35 -39.82 -18.39
CA ALA A 203 28.62 -40.66 -19.56
C ALA A 203 27.78 -40.24 -20.78
N LEU A 204 28.46 -39.99 -21.91
CA LEU A 204 27.83 -39.94 -23.24
C LEU A 204 28.02 -41.30 -23.91
N VAL A 205 27.18 -42.28 -23.59
CA VAL A 205 27.18 -43.61 -24.23
C VAL A 205 25.79 -43.93 -24.75
N ALA A 206 25.75 -44.25 -26.04
CA ALA A 206 24.59 -44.42 -26.89
C ALA A 206 23.45 -45.32 -26.37
N LEU A 207 22.23 -45.03 -26.85
CA LEU A 207 21.63 -45.98 -27.78
C LEU A 207 20.89 -45.27 -28.92
N VAL A 208 21.15 -45.71 -30.16
CA VAL A 208 20.38 -45.37 -31.35
C VAL A 208 19.58 -46.60 -31.77
N GLY A 209 18.26 -46.44 -31.90
CA GLY A 209 17.34 -47.51 -32.31
C GLY A 209 15.96 -47.33 -31.64
N LEU A 210 14.83 -47.63 -32.26
CA LEU A 210 14.61 -48.11 -33.64
C LEU A 210 13.29 -47.52 -34.19
N MET A 211 13.05 -47.66 -35.50
CA MET A 211 11.96 -46.98 -36.21
C MET A 211 10.55 -47.61 -36.02
N ALA A 212 9.55 -46.76 -36.26
CA ALA A 212 8.36 -47.02 -37.08
C ALA A 212 7.16 -47.89 -36.60
N SER A 213 6.01 -47.19 -36.60
CA SER A 213 4.71 -47.63 -37.16
C SER A 213 3.73 -48.47 -36.33
N ARG A 214 2.57 -47.87 -36.04
CA ARG A 214 1.18 -48.19 -36.51
C ARG A 214 0.25 -47.16 -35.82
N ARG A 215 -0.60 -46.35 -36.45
CA ARG A 215 -1.56 -46.49 -37.57
C ARG A 215 -2.80 -47.30 -37.19
N ARG A 216 -3.91 -46.58 -36.93
CA ARG A 216 -5.28 -47.05 -36.59
C ARG A 216 -5.38 -47.70 -35.20
N GLN A 217 -6.52 -47.64 -34.50
CA GLN A 217 -7.89 -47.36 -34.97
C GLN A 217 -8.25 -45.88 -35.11
#